data_AF-A0AAV6L487-F1
#
_entry.id   AF-A0AAV6L487-F1
#
_cell.length_a   1.000
_cell.length_b   1.000
_cell.length_c   1.000
_cell.angle_alpha   90.00
_cell.angle_beta   90.00
_cell.angle_gamma   90.00
#
_symmetry.space_group_name_H-M   'P 1'
#
loop_
_entity.id
_entity.type
_entity.pdbx_description
1 polymer ?
#
loop_
_entity_poly.entity_id
_entity_poly.type
_entity_poly.pdbx_seq_one_letter_code
_entity_poly.pdbx_strand_id
1 'polypeptide(L)'
;MLTANGWLSYNKTSVDCAGALFYSMMKLAIETPHSSTSELFENATSVIGTWKRVLKSYLPSIDEEIEVILKFEEMCLESAREFSSLFAKVLHHLYDVEILQEEAILNWAAEKEGADEPDKVFLKQSEIFIKWLNEASEEED
;
A
#
# COMPACT_ATOMS: atom_id res chain seq x y z
N MET A 1 -5.20 7.92 -25.45
CA MET A 1 -5.05 6.45 -25.46
C MET A 1 -3.58 6.14 -25.68
N LEU A 2 -2.81 6.13 -24.60
CA LEU A 2 -1.50 5.48 -24.57
C LEU A 2 -1.70 4.16 -23.84
N THR A 3 -1.20 3.10 -24.44
CA THR A 3 -1.42 1.71 -24.07
C THR A 3 -0.72 1.38 -22.76
N ALA A 4 -1.49 1.14 -21.70
CA ALA A 4 -1.06 0.45 -20.48
C ALA A 4 -0.83 -1.06 -20.75
N ASN A 5 0.05 -1.38 -21.71
CA ASN A 5 0.30 -2.74 -22.20
C ASN A 5 1.77 -3.15 -21.99
N GLY A 6 2.27 -3.05 -20.76
CA GLY A 6 3.64 -3.49 -20.44
C GLY A 6 3.74 -4.53 -19.32
N TRP A 7 2.86 -4.48 -18.32
CA TRP A 7 3.18 -5.04 -17.00
C TRP A 7 2.37 -6.29 -16.60
N LEU A 8 1.31 -6.64 -17.36
CA LEU A 8 0.36 -7.68 -16.96
C LEU A 8 0.71 -9.11 -17.41
N SER A 9 1.98 -9.43 -17.68
CA SER A 9 2.34 -10.78 -18.19
C SER A 9 2.98 -11.73 -17.18
N TYR A 10 3.26 -11.31 -15.94
CA TYR A 10 3.85 -12.20 -14.94
C TYR A 10 2.88 -12.46 -13.77
N ASN A 11 2.60 -13.75 -13.61
CA ASN A 11 1.69 -14.42 -12.66
C ASN A 11 0.47 -13.62 -12.15
N LYS A 12 -0.44 -13.27 -13.06
CA LYS A 12 -1.75 -12.65 -12.79
C LYS A 12 -2.47 -13.22 -11.55
N THR A 13 -2.30 -14.51 -11.25
CA THR A 13 -2.96 -15.17 -10.13
C THR A 13 -2.40 -14.79 -8.75
N SER A 14 -1.08 -14.61 -8.56
CA SER A 14 -0.53 -14.22 -7.25
C SER A 14 -0.86 -12.76 -6.92
N VAL A 15 -0.68 -11.87 -7.91
CA VAL A 15 -1.00 -10.44 -7.85
C VAL A 15 -2.48 -10.23 -7.50
N ASP A 16 -3.40 -10.88 -8.24
CA ASP A 16 -4.84 -10.81 -7.95
C ASP A 16 -5.17 -11.34 -6.54
N CYS A 17 -4.46 -12.38 -6.07
CA CYS A 17 -4.66 -12.93 -4.73
C CYS A 17 -4.13 -12.01 -3.61
N ALA A 18 -2.95 -11.41 -3.77
CA ALA A 18 -2.36 -10.50 -2.79
C ALA A 18 -3.26 -9.28 -2.58
N GLY A 19 -3.68 -8.65 -3.68
CA GLY A 19 -4.61 -7.52 -3.65
C GLY A 19 -5.96 -7.89 -3.02
N ALA A 20 -6.56 -9.04 -3.39
CA ALA A 20 -7.85 -9.47 -2.83
C ALA A 20 -7.77 -9.82 -1.34
N LEU A 21 -6.66 -10.42 -0.89
CA LEU A 21 -6.42 -10.72 0.51
C LEU A 21 -6.26 -9.42 1.31
N PHE A 22 -5.43 -8.50 0.83
CA PHE A 22 -5.25 -7.19 1.46
C PHE A 22 -6.57 -6.40 1.52
N TYR A 23 -7.35 -6.41 0.44
CA TYR A 23 -8.69 -5.82 0.41
C TYR A 23 -9.59 -6.38 1.51
N SER A 24 -9.61 -7.70 1.66
CA SER A 24 -10.41 -8.39 2.68
C SER A 24 -9.96 -8.03 4.09
N MET A 25 -8.65 -7.95 4.32
CA MET A 25 -8.05 -7.53 5.60
C MET A 25 -8.48 -6.10 5.97
N MET A 26 -8.32 -5.15 5.06
CA MET A 26 -8.65 -3.75 5.32
C MET A 26 -10.16 -3.54 5.47
N LYS A 27 -10.97 -4.31 4.73
CA LYS A 27 -12.44 -4.29 4.91
C LYS A 27 -12.87 -4.82 6.27
N LEU A 28 -12.24 -5.89 6.78
CA LEU A 28 -12.48 -6.38 8.13
C LEU A 28 -12.17 -5.31 9.19
N ALA A 29 -11.12 -4.50 8.98
CA ALA A 29 -10.79 -3.40 9.89
C ALA A 29 -11.88 -2.31 9.93
N ILE A 30 -12.52 -2.00 8.80
CA ILE A 30 -13.68 -1.09 8.72
C ILE A 30 -14.91 -1.69 9.39
N GLU A 31 -15.19 -2.97 9.13
CA GLU A 31 -16.35 -3.66 9.70
C GLU A 31 -16.23 -3.87 11.21
N THR A 32 -15.00 -3.81 11.74
CA THR A 32 -14.75 -3.83 13.19
C THR A 32 -15.22 -2.50 13.81
N PRO A 33 -16.00 -2.54 14.92
CA PRO A 33 -16.53 -1.33 15.54
C PRO A 33 -15.44 -0.30 15.83
N HIS A 34 -15.67 0.93 15.39
CA HIS A 34 -14.81 2.08 15.64
C HIS A 34 -15.64 3.37 15.54
N SER A 35 -15.15 4.44 16.16
CA SER A 35 -15.81 5.75 16.24
C SER A 35 -14.87 6.90 15.88
N SER A 36 -13.60 6.60 15.60
CA SER A 36 -12.57 7.57 15.25
C SER A 36 -11.57 6.99 14.25
N THR A 37 -10.80 7.87 13.60
CA THR A 37 -9.70 7.47 12.71
C THR A 37 -8.56 6.78 13.46
N SER A 38 -8.36 7.08 14.75
CA SER A 38 -7.37 6.38 15.57
C SER A 38 -7.77 4.94 15.80
N GLU A 39 -9.03 4.70 16.20
CA GLU A 39 -9.58 3.36 16.39
C GLU A 39 -9.59 2.56 15.07
N LEU A 40 -9.91 3.21 13.94
CA LEU A 40 -9.81 2.56 12.62
C LEU A 40 -8.38 2.16 12.28
N PHE A 41 -7.39 3.00 12.59
CA PHE A 41 -5.98 2.67 12.42
C PHE A 41 -5.55 1.51 13.33
N GLU A 42 -6.00 1.49 14.59
CA GLU A 42 -5.75 0.39 15.52
C GLU A 42 -6.37 -0.93 15.02
N ASN A 43 -7.60 -0.89 14.48
CA ASN A 43 -8.22 -2.05 13.85
C ASN A 43 -7.39 -2.53 12.65
N ALA A 44 -6.95 -1.63 11.77
CA ALA A 44 -6.14 -1.98 10.61
C ALA A 44 -4.81 -2.62 11.00
N THR A 45 -4.06 -2.00 11.91
CA THR A 45 -2.77 -2.54 12.39
C THR A 45 -2.93 -3.88 13.11
N SER A 46 -4.01 -4.08 13.87
CA SER A 46 -4.35 -5.36 14.50
C SER A 46 -4.63 -6.47 13.47
N VAL A 47 -5.44 -6.18 12.44
CA VAL A 47 -5.72 -7.13 11.36
C VAL A 47 -4.44 -7.42 10.55
N ILE A 48 -3.67 -6.40 10.20
CA ILE A 48 -2.38 -6.54 9.51
C ILE A 48 -1.45 -7.45 10.31
N GLY A 49 -1.27 -7.19 11.61
CA GLY A 49 -0.44 -8.02 12.48
C GLY A 49 -0.90 -9.48 12.55
N THR A 50 -2.21 -9.71 12.60
CA THR A 50 -2.80 -11.05 12.64
C THR A 50 -2.55 -11.84 11.35
N TRP A 51 -2.68 -11.17 10.19
CA TRP A 51 -2.62 -11.82 8.88
C TRP A 51 -1.29 -11.63 8.13
N LYS A 52 -0.32 -10.89 8.70
CA LYS A 52 1.00 -10.59 8.11
C LYS A 52 1.63 -11.81 7.43
N ARG A 53 1.72 -12.93 8.15
CA ARG A 53 2.37 -14.15 7.62
C ARG A 53 1.65 -14.71 6.38
N VAL A 54 0.33 -14.65 6.36
CA VAL A 54 -0.46 -15.11 5.22
C VAL A 54 -0.27 -14.16 4.05
N LEU A 55 -0.39 -12.85 4.28
CA LEU A 55 -0.17 -11.84 3.24
C LEU A 55 1.21 -11.97 2.61
N LYS A 56 2.29 -12.05 3.40
CA LYS A 56 3.66 -12.23 2.89
C LYS A 56 3.85 -13.48 2.05
N SER A 57 3.06 -14.54 2.25
CA SER A 57 3.14 -15.74 1.40
C SER A 57 2.66 -15.53 -0.05
N TYR A 58 1.94 -14.42 -0.29
CA TYR A 58 1.48 -13.98 -1.60
C TYR A 58 2.31 -12.82 -2.18
N LEU A 59 3.39 -12.39 -1.50
CA LEU A 59 4.28 -11.31 -1.94
C LEU A 59 5.69 -11.87 -2.25
N PRO A 60 5.86 -12.66 -3.33
CA PRO A 60 7.15 -13.25 -3.66
C PRO A 60 8.15 -12.24 -4.28
N SER A 61 7.68 -11.06 -4.71
CA SER A 61 8.50 -10.04 -5.34
C SER A 61 8.00 -8.62 -5.06
N ILE A 62 8.82 -7.64 -5.44
CA ILE A 62 8.50 -6.20 -5.37
C ILE A 62 7.22 -5.85 -6.14
N ASP A 63 6.93 -6.52 -7.25
CA ASP A 63 5.73 -6.26 -8.06
C ASP A 63 4.44 -6.53 -7.27
N GLU A 64 4.39 -7.63 -6.51
CA GLU A 64 3.24 -7.91 -5.66
C GLU A 64 3.12 -6.95 -4.47
N GLU A 65 4.23 -6.46 -3.94
CA GLU A 65 4.24 -5.43 -2.90
C GLU A 65 3.69 -4.09 -3.43
N ILE A 66 4.11 -3.68 -4.63
CA ILE A 66 3.56 -2.50 -5.32
C ILE A 66 2.06 -2.67 -5.57
N GLU A 67 1.59 -3.86 -5.99
CA GLU A 67 0.16 -4.12 -6.15
C GLU A 67 -0.63 -3.92 -4.85
N VAL A 68 -0.07 -4.28 -3.69
CA VAL A 68 -0.72 -4.02 -2.39
C VAL A 68 -0.89 -2.51 -2.17
N ILE A 69 0.11 -1.69 -2.54
CA ILE A 69 0.02 -0.22 -2.45
C ILE A 69 -1.06 0.31 -3.40
N LEU A 70 -1.04 -0.11 -4.67
CA LEU A 70 -2.02 0.30 -5.68
C LEU A 70 -3.45 -0.12 -5.28
N LYS A 71 -3.62 -1.32 -4.74
CA LYS A 71 -4.89 -1.80 -4.21
C LYS A 71 -5.37 -0.91 -3.07
N PHE A 72 -4.48 -0.50 -2.18
CA PHE A 72 -4.84 0.39 -1.08
C PHE A 72 -5.25 1.79 -1.57
N GLU A 73 -4.61 2.32 -2.63
CA GLU A 73 -5.03 3.57 -3.27
C GLU A 73 -6.44 3.46 -3.84
N GLU A 74 -6.71 2.41 -4.63
CA GLU A 74 -8.03 2.12 -5.20
C GLU A 74 -9.10 2.04 -4.11
N MET A 75 -8.80 1.32 -3.02
CA MET A 75 -9.67 1.23 -1.85
C MET A 75 -9.97 2.61 -1.27
N CYS A 76 -8.95 3.44 -1.06
CA CYS A 76 -9.11 4.78 -0.52
C CYS A 76 -9.90 5.72 -1.44
N LEU A 77 -9.99 5.45 -2.75
CA LEU A 77 -10.77 6.26 -3.70
C LEU A 77 -12.21 5.78 -3.83
N GLU A 78 -12.43 4.47 -3.75
CA GLU A 78 -13.69 3.85 -4.16
C GLU A 78 -14.49 3.28 -3.00
N SER A 79 -13.94 2.29 -2.32
CA SER A 79 -14.72 1.37 -1.47
C SER A 79 -14.44 1.50 0.04
N ALA A 80 -13.40 2.24 0.41
CA ALA A 80 -12.87 2.34 1.77
C ALA A 80 -12.30 3.75 2.04
N ARG A 81 -13.05 4.80 1.67
CA ARG A 81 -12.64 6.22 1.77
C ARG A 81 -12.31 6.70 3.18
N GLU A 82 -12.74 5.96 4.20
CA GLU A 82 -12.38 6.23 5.60
C GLU A 82 -10.86 6.10 5.83
N PHE A 83 -10.18 5.27 5.03
CA PHE A 83 -8.72 5.15 5.06
C PHE A 83 -7.96 6.23 4.32
N SER A 84 -8.60 7.08 3.49
CA SER A 84 -7.86 8.05 2.67
C SER A 84 -6.99 8.98 3.53
N SER A 85 -7.51 9.42 4.69
CA SER A 85 -6.74 10.26 5.62
C SER A 85 -5.62 9.51 6.37
N LEU A 86 -5.67 8.18 6.37
CA LEU A 86 -4.73 7.29 7.05
C LEU A 86 -3.70 6.67 6.09
N PHE A 87 -3.80 6.93 4.78
CA PHE A 87 -3.01 6.22 3.77
C PHE A 87 -1.52 6.17 4.09
N ALA A 88 -0.88 7.33 4.25
CA ALA A 88 0.55 7.42 4.53
C ALA A 88 0.93 6.74 5.86
N LYS A 89 0.04 6.77 6.86
CA LYS A 89 0.27 6.14 8.16
C LYS A 89 0.21 4.61 8.08
N VAL A 90 -0.73 4.08 7.29
CA VAL A 90 -0.83 2.63 7.02
C VAL A 90 0.33 2.17 6.14
N LEU A 91 0.72 2.95 5.12
CA LEU A 91 1.87 2.66 4.27
C LEU A 91 3.16 2.55 5.10
N HIS A 92 3.41 3.52 5.99
CA HIS A 92 4.53 3.47 6.93
C HIS A 92 4.44 2.24 7.84
N HIS A 93 3.26 1.93 8.38
CA HIS A 93 3.11 0.73 9.21
C HIS A 93 3.43 -0.56 8.45
N LEU A 94 3.00 -0.69 7.19
CA LEU A 94 3.31 -1.85 6.35
C LEU A 94 4.82 -2.01 6.11
N TYR A 95 5.56 -0.91 6.01
CA TYR A 95 7.01 -0.89 6.02
C TYR A 95 7.59 -1.34 7.37
N ASP A 96 7.14 -0.74 8.48
CA ASP A 96 7.62 -1.06 9.84
C ASP A 96 7.47 -2.55 10.17
N VAL A 97 6.38 -3.17 9.70
CA VAL A 97 6.12 -4.59 9.88
C VAL A 97 6.64 -5.44 8.73
N GLU A 98 7.57 -4.96 7.91
CA GLU A 98 8.27 -5.71 6.85
C GLU A 98 7.32 -6.42 5.89
N ILE A 99 6.14 -5.86 5.62
CA ILE A 99 5.24 -6.32 4.56
C ILE A 99 5.65 -5.68 3.24
N LEU A 100 6.08 -4.43 3.28
CA LEU A 100 6.61 -3.71 2.13
C LEU A 100 8.08 -3.40 2.36
N GLN A 101 8.90 -3.65 1.35
CA GLN A 101 10.28 -3.24 1.29
C GLN A 101 10.37 -1.76 0.86
N GLU A 102 11.47 -1.11 1.23
CA GLU A 102 11.78 0.26 0.79
C GLU A 102 11.72 0.40 -0.73
N GLU A 103 12.35 -0.55 -1.44
CA GLU A 103 12.39 -0.61 -2.90
C GLU A 103 10.97 -0.58 -3.51
N ALA A 104 10.01 -1.30 -2.93
CA ALA A 104 8.63 -1.30 -3.42
C ALA A 104 7.96 0.08 -3.28
N ILE A 105 8.19 0.76 -2.15
CA ILE A 105 7.60 2.08 -1.88
C ILE A 105 8.24 3.14 -2.79
N LEU A 106 9.56 3.11 -2.96
CA LEU A 106 10.27 4.05 -3.83
C LEU A 106 9.93 3.83 -5.31
N ASN A 107 9.81 2.58 -5.76
CA ASN A 107 9.39 2.25 -7.13
C ASN A 107 7.96 2.73 -7.40
N TRP A 108 7.02 2.45 -6.49
CA TRP A 108 5.65 3.00 -6.58
C TRP A 108 5.65 4.54 -6.67
N ALA A 109 6.45 5.20 -5.83
CA ALA A 109 6.54 6.65 -5.83
C ALA A 109 7.07 7.21 -7.16
N ALA A 110 8.15 6.62 -7.69
CA ALA A 110 8.77 7.01 -8.95
C ALA A 110 7.80 6.82 -10.14
N GLU A 111 7.04 5.73 -10.17
CA GLU A 111 6.02 5.51 -11.20
C GLU A 111 4.91 6.58 -11.14
N LYS A 112 4.52 7.00 -9.93
CA LYS A 112 3.49 8.02 -9.73
C LYS A 112 3.94 9.43 -10.10
N GLU A 113 5.24 9.74 -10.12
CA GLU A 113 5.73 11.06 -10.54
C GLU A 113 5.30 11.42 -11.97
N GLY A 114 5.18 10.42 -12.85
CA GLY A 114 4.73 10.60 -14.25
C GLY A 114 3.21 10.67 -14.43
N ALA A 115 2.42 10.43 -13.38
CA ALA A 115 0.96 10.35 -13.46
C ALA A 115 0.26 11.72 -13.46
N ASP A 116 -1.02 11.73 -13.78
CA ASP A 116 -1.85 12.93 -13.71
C ASP A 116 -2.05 13.37 -12.25
N GLU A 117 -2.25 14.67 -12.02
CA GLU A 117 -2.46 15.25 -10.67
C GLU A 117 -3.47 14.51 -9.76
N PRO A 118 -4.67 14.08 -10.22
CA PRO A 118 -5.59 13.30 -9.38
C PRO A 118 -5.03 11.94 -8.93
N ASP A 119 -4.10 11.35 -9.68
CA ASP A 119 -3.49 10.06 -9.34
C ASP A 119 -2.32 10.20 -8.36
N LYS A 120 -1.93 11.44 -8.03
CA LYS A 120 -0.81 11.77 -7.13
C LYS A 120 -1.24 12.11 -5.70
N VAL A 121 -2.53 12.03 -5.37
CA VAL A 121 -3.04 12.44 -4.04
C VAL A 121 -2.31 11.71 -2.91
N PHE A 122 -2.13 10.39 -3.03
CA PHE A 122 -1.49 9.57 -2.01
C PHE A 122 0.05 9.64 -2.05
N LEU A 123 0.63 9.87 -3.23
CA LEU A 123 2.05 10.23 -3.37
C LEU A 123 2.35 11.47 -2.53
N LYS A 124 1.56 12.55 -2.72
CA LYS A 124 1.70 13.82 -1.98
C LYS A 124 1.53 13.63 -0.47
N GLN A 125 0.56 12.83 -0.07
CA GLN A 125 0.34 12.53 1.34
C GLN A 125 1.51 11.79 2.00
N SER A 126 2.31 11.06 1.20
CA SER A 126 3.41 10.22 1.65
C SER A 126 4.79 10.88 1.46
N GLU A 127 4.87 12.12 0.95
CA GLU A 127 6.13 12.82 0.61
C GLU A 127 7.14 12.83 1.76
N ILE A 128 6.70 13.11 2.99
CA ILE A 128 7.58 13.15 4.16
C ILE A 128 8.21 11.78 4.42
N PHE A 129 7.43 10.70 4.28
CA PHE A 129 7.89 9.34 4.49
C PHE A 129 8.83 8.89 3.37
N ILE A 130 8.48 9.16 2.11
CA ILE A 130 9.33 8.86 0.95
C ILE A 130 10.67 9.60 1.06
N LYS A 131 10.64 10.87 1.44
CA LYS A 131 11.84 11.65 1.65
C LYS A 131 12.74 11.02 2.73
N TRP A 132 12.15 10.60 3.85
CA TRP A 132 12.89 9.92 4.92
C TRP A 132 13.55 8.61 4.45
N LEU A 133 12.85 7.80 3.64
CA LEU A 133 13.44 6.58 3.06
C LEU A 133 14.67 6.88 2.19
N ASN A 134 14.59 7.89 1.32
CA ASN A 134 15.73 8.29 0.49
C ASN A 134 16.91 8.79 1.33
N GLU A 135 16.65 9.62 2.36
CA GLU A 135 17.72 10.12 3.24
C GLU A 135 18.39 8.98 4.04
N ALA A 136 17.62 7.98 4.49
CA ALA A 136 18.17 6.83 5.20
C ALA A 136 19.10 5.99 4.32
N SER A 137 18.76 5.77 3.05
CA SER A 137 19.60 5.05 2.09
C SER A 137 20.91 5.80 1.79
N GLU A 138 20.90 7.14 1.72
CA GLU A 138 22.11 7.94 1.46
C GLU A 138 23.13 7.89 2.61
N GLU A 139 22.71 7.56 3.84
CA GLU A 139 23.59 7.42 5.01
C GLU A 139 24.27 6.04 5.11
N GLU A 140 23.80 5.04 4.37
CA GLU A 140 24.32 3.66 4.40
C GLU A 140 25.40 3.37 3.33
N ASP A 141 25.57 4.29 2.36
CA ASP A 141 26.60 4.27 1.29
C ASP A 141 27.88 5.06 1.64
#